data_AF-A0A972FBU1-F1
#
_entry.id   AF-A0A972FBU1-F1
#
_cell.length_a   1.000
_cell.length_b   1.000
_cell.length_c   1.000
_cell.angle_alpha   90.00
_cell.angle_beta   90.00
_cell.angle_gamma   90.00
#
_symmetry.space_group_name_H-M   'P 1'
#
loop_
_entity.id
_entity.type
_entity.pdbx_description
1 polymer ?
#
loop_
_entity_poly.entity_id
_entity_poly.type
_entity_poly.pdbx_seq_one_letter_code
_entity_poly.pdbx_strand_id
1 'polypeptide(L)'
;MKLNYKKTFFVGFAFFLISVFWQAYDTIIPKILTDKFGMAQSWSGVIMALDNILALFMLPLFGIISDRCKSKMGRRTPFVLFGTIVAVIGLLLLSRADNMQRHLLLDVEPNNPAAQETLYNANLEIKKPDGTVLLIQEEFTLEEFTSIEINNEDGSKNPDYTDLVVPARQAYANQATQKTKTPLRLFIITLLITLIAMATFRSPAVALMPDVTIKPLRSKANAVINMMGAAGGIVVLLLGMVFKTGTAENAVMSYVGFFGAIAAVMIAALLIFMLKVKEPKFVAEMEEESRRLGLETDDADEDGDKKLSKAEKKSLYLILASVVLWFFGYNAVISKYSIYASSVLNLDYNLTLMIATAAAILSFVPVGIVSSKLGRKKTILGGIVILSVSFLIGSFIRAGTSPLIMNILFAS
;
A
#
# COMPACT_ATOMS: atom_id res chain seq x y z
N MET A 1 9.83 19.48 28.71
CA MET A 1 9.11 19.38 27.41
C MET A 1 8.26 18.11 27.40
N LYS A 2 6.96 18.19 27.09
CA LYS A 2 6.06 17.04 26.93
C LYS A 2 5.32 17.15 25.60
N LEU A 3 5.15 16.02 24.89
CA LEU A 3 4.42 16.00 23.64
C LEU A 3 2.91 16.16 23.90
N ASN A 4 2.26 17.01 23.12
CA ASN A 4 0.80 17.03 23.06
C ASN A 4 0.30 15.86 22.21
N TYR A 5 0.11 14.71 22.85
CA TYR A 5 -0.33 13.47 22.20
C TYR A 5 -1.69 13.63 21.51
N LYS A 6 -2.62 14.42 22.09
CA LYS A 6 -3.93 14.68 21.49
C LYS A 6 -3.82 15.42 20.16
N LYS A 7 -3.03 16.51 20.12
CA LYS A 7 -2.74 17.27 18.89
C LYS A 7 -2.06 16.39 17.85
N THR A 8 -1.05 15.63 18.27
CA THR A 8 -0.28 14.73 17.40
C THR A 8 -1.16 13.62 16.80
N PHE A 9 -2.04 13.03 17.60
CA PHE A 9 -2.98 12.00 17.16
C PHE A 9 -3.91 12.52 16.06
N PHE A 10 -4.47 13.73 16.22
CA PHE A 10 -5.32 14.34 15.19
C PHE A 10 -4.55 14.72 13.93
N VAL A 11 -3.31 15.21 14.05
CA VAL A 11 -2.42 15.43 12.90
C VAL A 11 -2.12 14.11 12.19
N GLY A 12 -1.99 13.01 12.94
CA GLY A 12 -1.79 11.66 12.42
C GLY A 12 -2.92 11.14 11.52
N PHE A 13 -4.12 11.74 11.53
CA PHE A 13 -5.17 11.40 10.55
C PHE A 13 -4.73 11.65 9.10
N ALA A 14 -3.79 12.58 8.86
CA ALA A 14 -3.21 12.73 7.52
C ALA A 14 -2.45 11.46 7.09
N PHE A 15 -1.70 10.82 7.99
CA PHE A 15 -1.00 9.56 7.70
C PHE A 15 -1.96 8.38 7.63
N PHE A 16 -3.01 8.38 8.46
CA PHE A 16 -4.10 7.41 8.36
C PHE A 16 -4.74 7.44 6.96
N LEU A 17 -5.10 8.63 6.45
CA LEU A 17 -5.68 8.82 5.12
C LEU A 17 -4.75 8.35 4.00
N ILE A 18 -3.47 8.70 4.06
CA ILE A 18 -2.45 8.22 3.11
C ILE A 18 -2.44 6.70 3.11
N SER A 19 -2.36 6.08 4.28
CA SER A 19 -2.28 4.64 4.40
C SER A 19 -3.53 3.91 3.92
N VAL A 20 -4.73 4.41 4.25
CA VAL A 20 -5.99 3.84 3.75
C VAL A 20 -6.01 3.83 2.22
N PHE A 21 -5.59 4.91 1.58
CA PHE A 21 -5.50 4.96 0.13
C PHE A 21 -4.48 3.94 -0.42
N TRP A 22 -3.22 4.02 0.04
CA TRP A 22 -2.14 3.21 -0.53
C TRP A 22 -2.35 1.72 -0.27
N GLN A 23 -2.83 1.34 0.91
CA GLN A 23 -3.15 -0.04 1.22
C GLN A 23 -4.25 -0.58 0.29
N ALA A 24 -5.26 0.21 -0.06
CA ALA A 24 -6.29 -0.19 -1.01
C ALA A 24 -5.75 -0.25 -2.44
N TYR A 25 -4.92 0.72 -2.83
CA TYR A 25 -4.26 0.76 -4.14
C TYR A 25 -3.36 -0.46 -4.36
N ASP A 26 -2.43 -0.73 -3.45
CA ASP A 26 -1.44 -1.80 -3.57
C ASP A 26 -2.06 -3.20 -3.56
N THR A 27 -3.21 -3.37 -2.90
CA THR A 27 -3.87 -4.68 -2.77
C THR A 27 -4.86 -4.99 -3.88
N ILE A 28 -5.52 -3.97 -4.44
CA ILE A 28 -6.66 -4.17 -5.35
C ILE A 28 -6.31 -3.83 -6.80
N ILE A 29 -5.53 -2.78 -7.06
CA ILE A 29 -5.24 -2.36 -8.44
C ILE A 29 -4.51 -3.44 -9.25
N PRO A 30 -3.48 -4.14 -8.71
CA PRO A 30 -2.85 -5.24 -9.42
C PRO A 30 -3.84 -6.33 -9.81
N LYS A 31 -4.75 -6.70 -8.90
CA LYS A 31 -5.79 -7.72 -9.13
C LYS A 31 -6.76 -7.31 -10.21
N ILE A 32 -7.21 -6.06 -10.22
CA ILE A 32 -8.07 -5.55 -11.29
C ILE A 32 -7.35 -5.64 -12.65
N LEU A 33 -6.09 -5.22 -12.71
CA LEU A 33 -5.29 -5.26 -13.94
C LEU A 33 -5.09 -6.69 -14.45
N THR A 34 -4.79 -7.65 -13.57
CA THR A 34 -4.57 -9.04 -13.97
C THR A 34 -5.89 -9.76 -14.26
N ASP A 35 -6.84 -9.74 -13.32
CA ASP A 35 -8.00 -10.62 -13.34
C ASP A 35 -9.13 -10.13 -14.25
N LYS A 36 -9.29 -8.80 -14.40
CA LYS A 36 -10.34 -8.20 -15.25
C LYS A 36 -9.84 -7.63 -16.56
N PHE A 37 -8.63 -7.10 -16.59
CA PHE A 37 -8.02 -6.61 -17.84
C PHE A 37 -7.12 -7.64 -18.53
N GLY A 38 -6.88 -8.79 -17.90
CA GLY A 38 -6.05 -9.85 -18.47
C GLY A 38 -4.61 -9.40 -18.69
N MET A 39 -4.13 -8.42 -17.92
CA MET A 39 -2.80 -7.87 -18.10
C MET A 39 -1.77 -8.83 -17.51
N ALA A 40 -0.69 -9.10 -18.25
CA ALA A 40 0.41 -9.88 -17.73
C ALA A 40 0.99 -9.26 -16.46
N GLN A 41 1.43 -10.10 -15.52
CA GLN A 41 1.97 -9.68 -14.22
C GLN A 41 3.11 -8.65 -14.35
N SER A 42 3.95 -8.77 -15.38
CA SER A 42 5.04 -7.83 -15.66
C SER A 42 4.52 -6.42 -15.98
N TRP A 43 3.52 -6.31 -16.84
CA TRP A 43 2.91 -5.03 -17.21
C TRP A 43 2.11 -4.41 -16.06
N SER A 44 1.42 -5.23 -15.28
CA SER A 44 0.79 -4.78 -14.03
C SER A 44 1.84 -4.19 -13.09
N GLY A 45 2.99 -4.87 -12.91
CA GLY A 45 4.12 -4.37 -12.14
C GLY A 45 4.70 -3.04 -12.66
N VAL A 46 4.78 -2.86 -13.98
CA VAL A 46 5.20 -1.58 -14.60
C VAL A 46 4.23 -0.45 -14.25
N ILE A 47 2.91 -0.70 -14.34
CA ILE A 47 1.89 0.29 -13.97
C ILE A 47 2.00 0.62 -12.49
N MET A 48 2.14 -0.39 -11.64
CA MET A 48 2.31 -0.18 -10.21
C MET A 48 3.52 0.71 -9.94
N ALA A 49 4.67 0.47 -10.59
CA ALA A 49 5.88 1.27 -10.43
C ALA A 49 5.79 2.73 -10.93
N LEU A 50 4.77 3.10 -11.73
CA LEU A 50 4.58 4.49 -12.17
C LEU A 50 4.38 5.44 -10.99
N ASP A 51 3.78 4.96 -9.90
CA ASP A 51 3.55 5.76 -8.69
C ASP A 51 4.87 6.25 -8.08
N ASN A 52 5.88 5.38 -8.05
CA ASN A 52 7.21 5.64 -7.51
C ASN A 52 7.98 6.62 -8.41
N ILE A 53 7.83 6.48 -9.72
CA ILE A 53 8.40 7.41 -10.70
C ILE A 53 7.76 8.79 -10.55
N LEU A 54 6.42 8.86 -10.44
CA LEU A 54 5.70 10.11 -10.19
C LEU A 54 6.15 10.74 -8.87
N ALA A 55 6.31 9.93 -7.81
CA ALA A 55 6.74 10.42 -6.50
C ALA A 55 8.10 11.12 -6.52
N LEU A 56 9.04 10.67 -7.37
CA LEU A 56 10.36 11.29 -7.51
C LEU A 56 10.29 12.78 -7.86
N PHE A 57 9.34 13.17 -8.71
CA PHE A 57 9.17 14.55 -9.17
C PHE A 57 8.08 15.30 -8.38
N MET A 58 6.98 14.61 -8.07
CA MET A 58 5.80 15.21 -7.47
C MET A 58 6.00 15.54 -5.99
N LEU A 59 6.75 14.72 -5.23
CA LEU A 59 6.97 15.00 -3.81
C LEU A 59 7.78 16.29 -3.58
N PRO A 60 8.91 16.54 -4.28
CA PRO A 60 9.60 17.83 -4.20
C PRO A 60 8.73 18.98 -4.71
N LEU A 61 8.06 18.80 -5.86
CA LEU A 61 7.23 19.83 -6.47
C LEU A 61 6.12 20.31 -5.52
N PHE A 62 5.31 19.39 -4.99
CA PHE A 62 4.23 19.75 -4.07
C PHE A 62 4.70 20.13 -2.66
N GLY A 63 5.92 19.75 -2.30
CA GLY A 63 6.60 20.31 -1.13
C GLY A 63 6.74 21.82 -1.28
N ILE A 64 7.39 22.26 -2.36
CA ILE A 64 7.63 23.69 -2.66
C ILE A 64 6.31 24.45 -2.89
N ILE A 65 5.36 23.86 -3.63
CA ILE A 65 4.08 24.52 -3.90
C ILE A 65 3.29 24.72 -2.59
N SER A 66 3.26 23.71 -1.72
CA SER A 66 2.57 23.85 -0.42
C SER A 66 3.29 24.79 0.52
N ASP A 67 4.62 24.91 0.42
CA ASP A 67 5.38 25.88 1.20
C ASP A 67 4.94 27.32 0.93
N ARG A 68 4.58 27.63 -0.32
CA ARG A 68 4.18 28.98 -0.75
C ARG A 68 2.69 29.24 -0.64
N CYS A 69 1.89 28.28 -0.16
CA CYS A 69 0.45 28.40 -0.10
C CYS A 69 -0.01 29.38 1.00
N LYS A 70 -0.79 30.41 0.63
CA LYS A 70 -1.34 31.42 1.54
C LYS A 70 -2.84 31.22 1.80
N SER A 71 -3.24 30.02 2.21
CA SER A 71 -4.64 29.74 2.57
C SER A 71 -4.94 30.11 4.03
N LYS A 72 -6.17 30.53 4.30
CA LYS A 72 -6.68 30.75 5.68
C LYS A 72 -6.68 29.48 6.53
N MET A 73 -6.63 28.31 5.89
CA MET A 73 -6.60 27.02 6.56
C MET A 73 -5.19 26.56 6.95
N GLY A 74 -4.14 27.29 6.54
CA GLY A 74 -2.75 26.86 6.66
C GLY A 74 -2.12 26.53 5.29
N ARG A 75 -0.83 26.21 5.31
CA ARG A 75 -0.01 25.90 4.13
C ARG A 75 -0.27 24.48 3.62
N ARG A 76 -0.47 23.51 4.51
CA ARG A 76 -0.57 22.06 4.17
C ARG A 76 -2.00 21.58 4.03
N THR A 77 -2.88 22.04 4.91
CA THR A 77 -4.29 21.58 5.05
C THR A 77 -5.09 21.63 3.74
N PRO A 78 -4.98 22.65 2.87
CA PRO A 78 -5.69 22.66 1.59
C PRO A 78 -5.32 21.47 0.68
N PHE A 79 -4.04 21.08 0.66
CA PHE A 79 -3.58 19.94 -0.15
C PHE A 79 -4.09 18.62 0.39
N VAL A 80 -4.19 18.49 1.72
CA VAL A 80 -4.84 17.34 2.37
C VAL A 80 -6.30 17.25 1.96
N LEU A 81 -7.04 18.37 2.01
CA LEU A 81 -8.44 18.44 1.64
C LEU A 81 -8.68 18.07 0.17
N PHE A 82 -8.09 18.84 -0.75
CA PHE A 82 -8.36 18.67 -2.18
C PHE A 82 -7.79 17.36 -2.71
N GLY A 83 -6.58 16.97 -2.29
CA GLY A 83 -5.98 15.71 -2.68
C GLY A 83 -6.82 14.51 -2.24
N THR A 84 -7.36 14.52 -1.01
CA THR A 84 -8.25 13.46 -0.52
C THR A 84 -9.58 13.42 -1.27
N ILE A 85 -10.22 14.57 -1.53
CA ILE A 85 -11.49 14.62 -2.27
C ILE A 85 -11.31 14.07 -3.69
N VAL A 86 -10.28 14.52 -4.40
CA VAL A 86 -10.00 14.04 -5.76
C VAL A 86 -9.64 12.55 -5.75
N ALA A 87 -8.89 12.07 -4.76
CA ALA A 87 -8.58 10.65 -4.63
C ALA A 87 -9.83 9.80 -4.38
N VAL A 88 -10.76 10.25 -3.53
CA VAL A 88 -12.03 9.56 -3.28
C VAL A 88 -12.88 9.48 -4.54
N ILE A 89 -13.02 10.59 -5.27
CA ILE A 89 -13.72 10.61 -6.57
C ILE A 89 -13.02 9.65 -7.55
N GLY A 90 -11.70 9.67 -7.58
CA GLY A 90 -10.87 8.78 -8.38
C GLY A 90 -11.13 7.30 -8.10
N LEU A 91 -11.17 6.88 -6.84
CA LEU A 91 -11.48 5.50 -6.45
C LEU A 91 -12.88 5.07 -6.89
N LEU A 92 -13.88 5.95 -6.77
CA LEU A 92 -15.24 5.67 -7.22
C LEU A 92 -15.33 5.58 -8.76
N LEU A 93 -14.59 6.41 -9.48
CA LEU A 93 -14.52 6.37 -10.95
C LEU A 93 -13.75 5.14 -11.45
N LEU A 94 -12.65 4.78 -10.79
CA LEU A 94 -11.92 3.53 -11.04
C LEU A 94 -12.88 2.34 -10.89
N SER A 95 -13.72 2.38 -9.86
CA SER A 95 -14.71 1.34 -9.64
C SER A 95 -15.69 1.18 -10.80
N ARG A 96 -16.10 2.31 -11.40
CA ARG A 96 -17.01 2.29 -12.56
C ARG A 96 -16.30 1.79 -13.81
N ALA A 97 -15.06 2.20 -14.04
CA ALA A 97 -14.27 1.74 -15.17
C ALA A 97 -14.01 0.21 -15.10
N ASP A 98 -13.70 -0.33 -13.91
CA ASP A 98 -13.56 -1.77 -13.75
C ASP A 98 -14.88 -2.53 -13.91
N ASN A 99 -16.00 -1.95 -13.44
CA ASN A 99 -17.30 -2.61 -13.56
C ASN A 99 -17.79 -2.64 -15.02
N MET A 100 -17.43 -1.66 -15.84
CA MET A 100 -17.64 -1.72 -17.29
C MET A 100 -16.91 -2.91 -17.92
N GLN A 101 -15.67 -3.17 -17.50
CA GLN A 101 -14.91 -4.33 -17.96
C GLN A 101 -15.53 -5.64 -17.46
N ARG A 102 -15.96 -5.69 -16.19
CA ARG A 102 -16.62 -6.86 -15.59
C ARG A 102 -17.85 -7.33 -16.38
N HIS A 103 -18.64 -6.41 -16.94
CA HIS A 103 -19.80 -6.78 -17.76
C HIS A 103 -19.45 -7.64 -18.98
N LEU A 104 -18.21 -7.55 -19.48
CA LEU A 104 -17.70 -8.38 -20.58
C LEU A 104 -17.23 -9.77 -20.12
N LEU A 105 -17.20 -10.02 -18.81
CA LEU A 105 -16.65 -11.22 -18.19
C LEU A 105 -17.68 -12.01 -17.38
N LEU A 106 -18.97 -11.66 -17.49
CA LEU A 106 -20.04 -12.30 -16.72
C LEU A 106 -20.16 -13.80 -17.01
N ASP A 107 -19.85 -14.20 -18.25
CA ASP A 107 -19.92 -15.59 -18.68
C ASP A 107 -18.78 -16.45 -18.09
N VAL A 108 -17.72 -15.81 -17.58
CA VAL A 108 -16.54 -16.48 -17.03
C VAL A 108 -16.31 -16.17 -15.54
N GLU A 109 -17.33 -15.63 -14.85
CA GLU A 109 -17.24 -15.45 -13.39
C GLU A 109 -17.04 -16.81 -12.69
N PRO A 110 -16.18 -16.91 -11.66
CA PRO A 110 -15.93 -18.17 -10.96
C PRO A 110 -17.19 -18.89 -10.45
N ASN A 111 -18.25 -18.15 -10.13
CA ASN A 111 -19.50 -18.70 -9.61
C ASN A 111 -20.51 -19.06 -10.72
N ASN A 112 -20.18 -18.84 -11.99
CA ASN A 112 -21.03 -19.20 -13.12
C ASN A 112 -20.77 -20.68 -13.50
N PRO A 113 -21.78 -21.56 -13.46
CA PRO A 113 -21.62 -22.98 -13.81
C PRO A 113 -21.09 -23.24 -15.22
N ALA A 114 -21.33 -22.31 -16.15
CA ALA A 114 -20.87 -22.42 -17.53
C ALA A 114 -19.49 -21.77 -17.77
N ALA A 115 -18.80 -21.32 -16.71
CA ALA A 115 -17.56 -20.55 -16.85
C ALA A 115 -16.44 -21.36 -17.49
N GLN A 116 -16.14 -22.57 -17.00
CA GLN A 116 -15.06 -23.38 -17.58
C GLN A 116 -15.38 -23.82 -19.00
N GLU A 117 -16.65 -24.15 -19.30
CA GLU A 117 -17.07 -24.47 -20.66
C GLU A 117 -16.86 -23.28 -21.61
N THR A 118 -17.23 -22.08 -21.17
CA THR A 118 -17.02 -20.84 -21.93
C THR A 118 -15.53 -20.57 -22.16
N LEU A 119 -14.70 -20.77 -21.14
CA LEU A 119 -13.24 -20.61 -21.23
C LEU A 119 -12.62 -21.64 -22.18
N TYR A 120 -13.05 -22.90 -22.11
CA TYR A 120 -12.60 -23.96 -23.01
C TYR A 120 -12.95 -23.63 -24.46
N ASN A 121 -14.20 -23.23 -24.72
CA ASN A 121 -14.70 -22.92 -26.06
C ASN A 121 -14.08 -21.64 -26.67
N ALA A 122 -13.47 -20.78 -25.86
CA ALA A 122 -12.83 -19.54 -26.32
C ALA A 122 -11.48 -19.74 -27.01
N ASN A 123 -11.00 -20.99 -27.12
CA ASN A 123 -9.75 -21.36 -27.80
C ASN A 123 -8.55 -20.51 -27.36
N LEU A 124 -8.22 -20.60 -26.06
CA LEU A 124 -7.28 -19.72 -25.39
C LEU A 124 -5.87 -20.32 -25.36
N GLU A 125 -4.87 -19.51 -25.71
CA GLU A 125 -3.47 -19.74 -25.37
C GLU A 125 -3.22 -19.20 -23.95
N ILE A 126 -2.74 -20.05 -23.06
CA ILE A 126 -2.46 -19.69 -21.66
C ILE A 126 -0.98 -19.89 -21.34
N LYS A 127 -0.49 -19.05 -20.42
CA LYS A 127 0.85 -19.19 -19.84
C LYS A 127 0.72 -19.62 -18.39
N LYS A 128 1.21 -20.82 -18.08
CA LYS A 128 1.29 -21.35 -16.72
C LYS A 128 2.27 -20.55 -15.85
N PRO A 129 2.17 -20.62 -14.52
CA PRO A 129 3.10 -19.92 -13.61
C PRO A 129 4.56 -20.32 -13.78
N ASP A 130 4.84 -21.55 -14.25
CA ASP A 130 6.18 -22.05 -14.56
C ASP A 130 6.78 -21.46 -15.87
N GLY A 131 5.96 -20.75 -16.64
CA GLY A 131 6.32 -20.12 -17.90
C GLY A 131 5.96 -20.92 -19.15
N THR A 132 5.45 -22.15 -19.00
CA THR A 132 5.01 -23.01 -20.10
C THR A 132 3.78 -22.40 -20.78
N VAL A 133 3.79 -22.35 -22.11
CA VAL A 133 2.67 -21.87 -22.91
C VAL A 133 1.96 -23.08 -23.52
N LEU A 134 0.63 -23.12 -23.41
CA LEU A 134 -0.17 -24.19 -23.98
C LEU A 134 -1.50 -23.65 -24.49
N LEU A 135 -2.10 -24.41 -25.40
CA LEU A 135 -3.43 -24.14 -25.93
C LEU A 135 -4.41 -25.13 -25.29
N ILE A 136 -5.44 -24.63 -24.61
CA ILE A 136 -6.27 -25.46 -23.72
C ILE A 136 -6.90 -26.66 -24.46
N GLN A 137 -7.41 -26.41 -25.67
CA GLN A 137 -8.09 -27.43 -26.50
C GLN A 137 -7.14 -28.48 -27.10
N GLU A 138 -5.83 -28.24 -27.11
CA GLU A 138 -4.83 -29.22 -27.59
C GLU A 138 -4.39 -30.18 -26.49
N GLU A 139 -4.44 -29.74 -25.23
CA GLU A 139 -3.93 -30.49 -24.07
C GLU A 139 -5.02 -31.18 -23.24
N PHE A 140 -6.24 -30.64 -23.25
CA PHE A 140 -7.34 -31.12 -22.41
C PHE A 140 -8.59 -31.38 -23.22
N THR A 141 -9.37 -32.38 -22.81
CA THR A 141 -10.76 -32.52 -23.24
C THR A 141 -11.67 -31.55 -22.50
N LEU A 142 -12.87 -31.31 -23.04
CA LEU A 142 -13.88 -30.46 -22.39
C LEU A 142 -14.26 -30.99 -20.99
N GLU A 143 -14.45 -32.29 -20.84
CA GLU A 143 -14.78 -32.94 -19.56
C GLU A 143 -13.66 -32.75 -18.53
N GLU A 144 -12.40 -32.93 -18.94
CA GLU A 144 -11.25 -32.72 -18.05
C GLU A 144 -11.17 -31.27 -17.57
N PHE A 145 -11.30 -30.28 -18.48
CA PHE A 145 -11.15 -28.87 -18.10
C PHE A 145 -12.33 -28.37 -17.24
N THR A 146 -13.55 -28.83 -17.49
CA THR A 146 -14.73 -28.43 -16.73
C THR A 146 -14.80 -29.05 -15.33
N SER A 147 -14.12 -30.18 -15.11
CA SER A 147 -14.05 -30.81 -13.78
C SER A 147 -13.08 -30.12 -12.80
N ILE A 148 -12.29 -29.14 -13.25
CA ILE A 148 -11.30 -28.45 -12.42
C ILE A 148 -11.98 -27.44 -11.47
N GLU A 149 -12.35 -27.86 -10.27
CA GLU A 149 -12.97 -26.99 -9.26
C GLU A 149 -11.96 -26.10 -8.50
N ILE A 150 -12.45 -25.03 -7.87
CA ILE A 150 -11.65 -24.08 -7.07
C ILE A 150 -10.96 -24.78 -5.88
N ASN A 151 -11.69 -25.69 -5.24
CA ASN A 151 -11.24 -26.44 -4.08
C ASN A 151 -11.34 -27.93 -4.39
N ASN A 152 -10.47 -28.72 -3.76
CA ASN A 152 -10.55 -30.17 -3.76
C ASN A 152 -11.71 -30.64 -2.85
N GLU A 153 -12.05 -31.93 -2.91
CA GLU A 153 -13.11 -32.54 -2.08
C GLU A 153 -12.87 -32.37 -0.57
N ASP A 154 -11.61 -32.27 -0.14
CA ASP A 154 -11.21 -32.05 1.25
C ASP A 154 -11.28 -30.57 1.70
N GLY A 155 -11.69 -29.68 0.79
CA GLY A 155 -11.78 -28.24 1.02
C GLY A 155 -10.44 -27.48 0.89
N SER A 156 -9.35 -28.16 0.56
CA SER A 156 -8.07 -27.50 0.24
C SER A 156 -8.13 -26.83 -1.14
N LYS A 157 -7.29 -25.83 -1.39
CA LYS A 157 -7.26 -25.13 -2.69
C LYS A 157 -6.71 -26.07 -3.78
N ASN A 158 -7.40 -26.13 -4.91
CA ASN A 158 -6.95 -26.90 -6.06
C ASN A 158 -5.83 -26.15 -6.82
N PRO A 159 -4.60 -26.71 -6.92
CA PRO A 159 -3.52 -26.11 -7.70
C PRO A 159 -3.86 -26.00 -9.18
N ASP A 160 -4.56 -26.98 -9.76
CA ASP A 160 -4.90 -27.01 -11.18
C ASP A 160 -5.82 -25.85 -11.55
N TYR A 161 -6.73 -25.45 -10.65
CA TYR A 161 -7.55 -24.26 -10.86
C TYR A 161 -6.69 -22.99 -10.94
N THR A 162 -5.68 -22.88 -10.08
CA THR A 162 -4.77 -21.73 -10.03
C THR A 162 -3.83 -21.69 -11.23
N ASP A 163 -3.40 -22.85 -11.72
CA ASP A 163 -2.38 -22.96 -12.76
C ASP A 163 -2.98 -23.02 -14.17
N LEU A 164 -4.26 -23.40 -14.31
CA LEU A 164 -4.95 -23.54 -15.60
C LEU A 164 -6.14 -22.57 -15.73
N VAL A 165 -7.11 -22.65 -14.82
CA VAL A 165 -8.38 -21.91 -14.95
C VAL A 165 -8.19 -20.40 -14.72
N VAL A 166 -7.33 -20.00 -13.78
CA VAL A 166 -7.01 -18.59 -13.55
C VAL A 166 -6.31 -17.96 -14.77
N PRO A 167 -5.21 -18.53 -15.32
CA PRO A 167 -4.61 -18.04 -16.56
C PRO A 167 -5.57 -18.04 -17.75
N ALA A 168 -6.44 -19.05 -17.89
CA ALA A 168 -7.48 -19.07 -18.92
C ALA A 168 -8.42 -17.87 -18.79
N ARG A 169 -8.92 -17.60 -17.58
CA ARG A 169 -9.77 -16.43 -17.34
C ARG A 169 -9.05 -15.13 -17.65
N GLN A 170 -7.79 -15.00 -17.28
CA GLN A 170 -6.99 -13.82 -17.60
C GLN A 170 -6.77 -13.67 -19.11
N ALA A 171 -6.53 -14.76 -19.85
CA ALA A 171 -6.41 -14.75 -21.31
C ALA A 171 -7.74 -14.32 -21.97
N TYR A 172 -8.87 -14.86 -21.51
CA TYR A 172 -10.20 -14.44 -21.95
C TYR A 172 -10.43 -12.94 -21.69
N ALA A 173 -10.10 -12.47 -20.48
CA ALA A 173 -10.20 -11.07 -20.10
C ALA A 173 -9.31 -10.16 -20.96
N ASN A 174 -8.13 -10.65 -21.37
CA ASN A 174 -7.25 -9.95 -22.29
C ASN A 174 -7.91 -9.81 -23.67
N GLN A 175 -8.47 -10.90 -24.22
CA GLN A 175 -9.20 -10.85 -25.49
C GLN A 175 -10.38 -9.87 -25.44
N ALA A 176 -11.16 -9.87 -24.35
CA ALA A 176 -12.25 -8.91 -24.14
C ALA A 176 -11.75 -7.46 -24.11
N THR A 177 -10.62 -7.22 -23.43
CA THR A 177 -9.96 -5.90 -23.38
C THR A 177 -9.45 -5.44 -24.75
N GLN A 178 -8.92 -6.36 -25.56
CA GLN A 178 -8.47 -6.05 -26.92
C GLN A 178 -9.62 -5.67 -27.84
N LYS A 179 -10.77 -6.35 -27.71
CA LYS A 179 -12.01 -6.03 -28.46
C LYS A 179 -12.54 -4.64 -28.07
N THR A 180 -12.59 -4.33 -26.78
CA THR A 180 -13.11 -3.06 -26.27
C THR A 180 -12.10 -2.38 -25.35
N LYS A 181 -11.28 -1.47 -25.90
CA LYS A 181 -10.22 -0.79 -25.14
C LYS A 181 -10.71 0.35 -24.23
N THR A 182 -11.99 0.72 -24.31
CA THR A 182 -12.56 1.87 -23.59
C THR A 182 -12.47 1.76 -22.07
N PRO A 183 -12.89 0.64 -21.42
CA PRO A 183 -12.79 0.48 -19.97
C PRO A 183 -11.35 0.60 -19.49
N LEU A 184 -10.38 -0.01 -20.20
CA LEU A 184 -8.97 0.07 -19.84
C LEU A 184 -8.44 1.51 -19.93
N ARG A 185 -8.75 2.24 -21.02
CA ARG A 185 -8.32 3.64 -21.17
C ARG A 185 -8.86 4.52 -20.04
N LEU A 186 -10.16 4.39 -19.72
CA LEU A 186 -10.78 5.12 -18.62
C LEU A 186 -10.15 4.75 -17.28
N PHE A 187 -9.88 3.46 -17.06
CA PHE A 187 -9.23 2.99 -15.85
C PHE A 187 -7.83 3.61 -15.69
N ILE A 188 -6.97 3.52 -16.70
CA ILE A 188 -5.59 4.04 -16.63
C ILE A 188 -5.55 5.57 -16.47
N ILE A 189 -6.38 6.32 -17.20
CA ILE A 189 -6.44 7.78 -17.07
C ILE A 189 -6.90 8.17 -15.66
N THR A 190 -7.95 7.51 -15.16
CA THR A 190 -8.47 7.78 -13.80
C THR A 190 -7.43 7.41 -12.74
N LEU A 191 -6.71 6.30 -12.93
CA LEU A 191 -5.64 5.87 -12.04
C LEU A 191 -4.54 6.93 -11.96
N LEU A 192 -4.09 7.43 -13.11
CA LEU A 192 -3.06 8.48 -13.18
C LEU A 192 -3.50 9.76 -12.46
N ILE A 193 -4.73 10.22 -12.70
CA ILE A 193 -5.28 11.41 -12.01
C ILE A 193 -5.31 11.18 -10.49
N THR A 194 -5.75 9.99 -10.07
CA THR A 194 -5.82 9.61 -8.65
C THR A 194 -4.44 9.59 -8.00
N LEU A 195 -3.42 9.05 -8.67
CA LEU A 195 -2.04 9.04 -8.20
C LEU A 195 -1.46 10.44 -8.07
N ILE A 196 -1.72 11.32 -9.04
CA ILE A 196 -1.32 12.73 -8.98
C ILE A 196 -1.97 13.44 -7.79
N ALA A 197 -3.26 13.20 -7.54
CA ALA A 197 -3.97 13.76 -6.39
C ALA A 197 -3.36 13.29 -5.06
N MET A 198 -3.00 12.01 -4.95
CA MET A 198 -2.38 11.47 -3.75
C MET A 198 -0.93 11.93 -3.57
N ALA A 199 -0.16 12.14 -4.64
CA ALA A 199 1.15 12.76 -4.56
C ALA A 199 1.07 14.21 -4.06
N THR A 200 0.05 14.95 -4.51
CA THR A 200 -0.27 16.32 -4.07
C THR A 200 -0.55 16.39 -2.56
N PHE A 201 -1.21 15.38 -2.02
CA PHE A 201 -1.51 15.27 -0.59
C PHE A 201 -0.31 14.77 0.23
N ARG A 202 0.40 13.75 -0.23
CA ARG A 202 1.41 13.03 0.54
C ARG A 202 2.55 13.93 1.02
N SER A 203 3.10 14.76 0.15
CA SER A 203 4.25 15.63 0.51
C SER A 203 3.89 16.67 1.59
N PRO A 204 2.81 17.46 1.46
CA PRO A 204 2.37 18.39 2.50
C PRO A 204 2.00 17.74 3.83
N ALA A 205 1.40 16.54 3.78
CA ALA A 205 1.05 15.80 5.00
C ALA A 205 2.27 15.34 5.81
N VAL A 206 3.33 14.90 5.13
CA VAL A 206 4.60 14.52 5.78
C VAL A 206 5.28 15.76 6.38
N ALA A 207 5.20 16.91 5.71
CA ALA A 207 5.74 18.18 6.19
C ALA A 207 4.93 18.80 7.36
N LEU A 208 3.64 18.46 7.50
CA LEU A 208 2.79 19.02 8.55
C LEU A 208 3.28 18.68 9.97
N MET A 209 3.83 17.49 10.20
CA MET A 209 4.32 17.09 11.53
C MET A 209 5.46 17.99 12.04
N PRO A 210 6.57 18.20 11.30
CA PRO A 210 7.63 19.09 11.75
C PRO A 210 7.19 20.56 11.87
N ASP A 211 6.17 20.98 11.10
CA ASP A 211 5.59 22.33 11.16
C ASP A 211 4.83 22.59 12.47
N VAL A 212 4.32 21.54 13.14
CA VAL A 212 3.51 21.67 14.37
C VAL A 212 4.15 21.03 15.60
N THR A 213 5.39 20.53 15.48
CA THR A 213 6.12 19.83 16.53
C THR A 213 7.56 20.32 16.70
N ILE A 214 7.91 20.74 17.92
CA ILE A 214 9.26 21.18 18.27
C ILE A 214 10.31 20.06 18.07
N LYS A 215 11.53 20.46 17.67
CA LYS A 215 12.64 19.56 17.25
C LYS A 215 12.92 18.39 18.21
N PRO A 216 13.01 18.58 19.55
CA PRO A 216 13.28 17.49 20.49
C PRO A 216 12.16 16.44 20.58
N LEU A 217 10.93 16.81 20.23
CA LEU A 217 9.74 15.95 20.34
C LEU A 217 9.35 15.27 19.02
N ARG A 218 9.94 15.67 17.88
CA ARG A 218 9.63 15.11 16.55
C ARG A 218 9.74 13.59 16.46
N SER A 219 10.68 12.97 17.17
CA SER A 219 10.81 11.49 17.16
C SER A 219 9.62 10.79 17.82
N LYS A 220 9.09 11.37 18.92
CA LYS A 220 7.90 10.84 19.59
C LYS A 220 6.64 11.11 18.77
N ALA A 221 6.57 12.26 18.10
CA ALA A 221 5.48 12.55 17.18
C ALA A 221 5.46 11.61 15.97
N ASN A 222 6.63 11.34 15.37
CA ASN A 222 6.80 10.37 14.29
C ASN A 222 6.29 8.97 14.67
N ALA A 223 6.53 8.52 15.90
CA ALA A 223 5.98 7.25 16.38
C ALA A 223 4.44 7.25 16.35
N VAL A 224 3.80 8.33 16.83
CA VAL A 224 2.33 8.44 16.86
C VAL A 224 1.74 8.48 15.46
N ILE A 225 2.33 9.25 14.52
CA ILE A 225 1.77 9.32 13.15
C ILE A 225 1.99 8.02 12.36
N ASN A 226 3.11 7.31 12.57
CA ASN A 226 3.35 6.02 11.95
C ASN A 226 2.36 4.97 12.47
N MET A 227 2.05 5.00 13.76
CA MET A 227 0.99 4.19 14.36
C MET A 227 -0.37 4.49 13.73
N MET A 228 -0.70 5.77 13.50
CA MET A 228 -1.93 6.16 12.79
C MET A 228 -1.96 5.68 11.34
N GLY A 229 -0.82 5.73 10.64
CA GLY A 229 -0.69 5.14 9.30
C GLY A 229 -0.96 3.63 9.31
N ALA A 230 -0.30 2.88 10.20
CA ALA A 230 -0.53 1.44 10.30
C ALA A 230 -1.98 1.08 10.68
N ALA A 231 -2.62 1.86 11.56
CA ALA A 231 -4.05 1.70 11.86
C ALA A 231 -4.93 1.87 10.62
N GLY A 232 -4.62 2.83 9.74
CA GLY A 232 -5.29 3.00 8.46
C GLY A 232 -5.16 1.78 7.55
N GLY A 233 -3.96 1.19 7.48
CA GLY A 233 -3.71 -0.03 6.71
C GLY A 233 -4.53 -1.22 7.23
N ILE A 234 -4.60 -1.42 8.55
CA ILE A 234 -5.42 -2.49 9.16
C ILE A 234 -6.89 -2.36 8.78
N VAL A 235 -7.44 -1.14 8.78
CA VAL A 235 -8.85 -0.93 8.39
C VAL A 235 -9.11 -1.45 6.97
N VAL A 236 -8.20 -1.22 6.03
CA VAL A 236 -8.34 -1.74 4.66
C VAL A 236 -8.22 -3.25 4.60
N LEU A 237 -7.28 -3.84 5.35
CA LEU A 237 -7.14 -5.30 5.42
C LEU A 237 -8.41 -5.96 5.99
N LEU A 238 -8.99 -5.39 7.04
CA LEU A 238 -10.26 -5.86 7.62
C LEU A 238 -11.41 -5.74 6.63
N LEU A 239 -11.51 -4.62 5.90
CA LEU A 239 -12.49 -4.48 4.82
C LEU A 239 -12.24 -5.52 3.72
N GLY A 240 -10.98 -5.77 3.35
CA GLY A 240 -10.62 -6.80 2.37
C GLY A 240 -11.08 -8.20 2.78
N MET A 241 -10.98 -8.53 4.07
CA MET A 241 -11.50 -9.79 4.62
C MET A 241 -13.02 -9.86 4.60
N VAL A 242 -13.70 -8.80 5.04
CA VAL A 242 -15.18 -8.73 5.05
C VAL A 242 -15.75 -8.87 3.63
N PHE A 243 -15.14 -8.19 2.66
CA PHE A 243 -15.51 -8.27 1.25
C PHE A 243 -14.90 -9.46 0.51
N LYS A 244 -14.06 -10.28 1.19
CA LYS A 244 -13.37 -11.43 0.62
C LYS A 244 -12.62 -11.11 -0.69
N THR A 245 -11.94 -9.96 -0.75
CA THR A 245 -11.26 -9.46 -1.97
C THR A 245 -10.01 -10.28 -2.36
N GLY A 246 -9.61 -11.24 -1.54
CA GLY A 246 -8.46 -12.12 -1.77
C GLY A 246 -8.80 -13.55 -2.18
N THR A 247 -10.08 -13.89 -2.37
CA THR A 247 -10.48 -15.27 -2.68
C THR A 247 -10.70 -15.47 -4.17
N ALA A 248 -10.46 -16.69 -4.66
CA ALA A 248 -10.51 -17.02 -6.08
C ALA A 248 -11.95 -16.94 -6.65
N GLU A 249 -12.95 -17.18 -5.81
CA GLU A 249 -14.38 -17.03 -6.12
C GLU A 249 -14.74 -15.58 -6.48
N ASN A 250 -13.95 -14.62 -5.97
CA ASN A 250 -14.17 -13.19 -6.15
C ASN A 250 -13.21 -12.55 -7.16
N ALA A 251 -12.52 -13.33 -8.00
CA ALA A 251 -11.54 -12.82 -8.97
C ALA A 251 -12.10 -11.71 -9.88
N VAL A 252 -13.39 -11.76 -10.23
CA VAL A 252 -14.07 -10.75 -11.05
C VAL A 252 -15.16 -9.97 -10.28
N MET A 253 -15.12 -9.97 -8.95
CA MET A 253 -16.11 -9.30 -8.10
C MET A 253 -16.30 -7.81 -8.45
N SER A 254 -17.46 -7.22 -8.17
CA SER A 254 -17.60 -5.75 -8.23
C SER A 254 -16.88 -5.07 -7.08
N TYR A 255 -16.00 -4.11 -7.36
CA TYR A 255 -15.33 -3.32 -6.31
C TYR A 255 -16.14 -2.09 -5.86
N VAL A 256 -17.36 -1.88 -6.36
CA VAL A 256 -18.18 -0.71 -6.02
C VAL A 256 -18.45 -0.61 -4.52
N GLY A 257 -18.82 -1.72 -3.89
CA GLY A 257 -19.06 -1.76 -2.43
C GLY A 257 -17.78 -1.53 -1.64
N PHE A 258 -16.67 -2.17 -2.05
CA PHE A 258 -15.39 -2.06 -1.37
C PHE A 258 -14.82 -0.64 -1.46
N PHE A 259 -14.71 -0.06 -2.66
CA PHE A 259 -14.22 1.31 -2.83
C PHE A 259 -15.19 2.35 -2.24
N GLY A 260 -16.50 2.07 -2.21
CA GLY A 260 -17.47 2.88 -1.47
C GLY A 260 -17.19 2.91 0.04
N ALA A 261 -16.87 1.76 0.65
CA ALA A 261 -16.49 1.69 2.06
C ALA A 261 -15.17 2.43 2.34
N ILE A 262 -14.15 2.26 1.48
CA ILE A 262 -12.88 2.99 1.57
C ILE A 262 -13.11 4.50 1.47
N ALA A 263 -13.90 4.95 0.49
CA ALA A 263 -14.28 6.34 0.32
C ALA A 263 -14.96 6.91 1.56
N ALA A 264 -15.90 6.17 2.17
CA ALA A 264 -16.58 6.59 3.39
C ALA A 264 -15.61 6.74 4.58
N VAL A 265 -14.69 5.78 4.76
CA VAL A 265 -13.64 5.86 5.79
C VAL A 265 -12.74 7.08 5.56
N MET A 266 -12.33 7.33 4.31
CA MET A 266 -11.49 8.48 3.97
C MET A 266 -12.23 9.81 4.22
N ILE A 267 -13.50 9.93 3.82
CA ILE A 267 -14.30 11.15 4.08
C ILE A 267 -14.46 11.37 5.59
N ALA A 268 -14.76 10.33 6.36
CA ALA A 268 -14.90 10.44 7.81
C ALA A 268 -13.58 10.86 8.48
N ALA A 269 -12.47 10.24 8.10
CA ALA A 269 -11.13 10.59 8.59
C ALA A 269 -10.74 12.02 8.20
N LEU A 270 -11.05 12.45 6.98
CA LEU A 270 -10.86 13.83 6.52
C LEU A 270 -11.69 14.82 7.32
N LEU A 271 -12.96 14.50 7.59
CA LEU A 271 -13.82 15.36 8.43
C LEU A 271 -13.23 15.51 9.84
N ILE A 272 -12.77 14.42 10.46
CA ILE A 272 -12.10 14.47 11.77
C ILE A 272 -10.85 15.35 11.70
N PHE A 273 -10.00 15.16 10.68
CA PHE A 273 -8.81 15.98 10.46
C PHE A 273 -9.17 17.46 10.35
N MET A 274 -10.12 17.81 9.48
CA MET A 274 -10.56 19.17 9.21
C MET A 274 -11.16 19.87 10.45
N LEU A 275 -11.89 19.14 11.28
CA LEU A 275 -12.51 19.68 12.49
C LEU A 275 -11.50 19.85 13.65
N LYS A 276 -10.47 19.01 13.71
CA LYS A 276 -9.56 18.94 14.87
C LYS A 276 -8.19 19.56 14.62
N VAL A 277 -7.75 19.64 13.37
CA VAL A 277 -6.45 20.19 12.98
C VAL A 277 -6.61 21.64 12.56
N LYS A 278 -6.20 22.55 13.45
CA LYS A 278 -6.17 23.99 13.18
C LYS A 278 -4.72 24.40 12.90
N GLU A 279 -4.25 24.08 11.70
CA GLU A 279 -2.83 24.24 11.32
C GLU A 279 -2.25 25.62 11.66
N PRO A 280 -2.87 26.77 11.31
CA PRO A 280 -2.28 28.09 11.61
C PRO A 280 -2.06 28.31 13.10
N LYS A 281 -3.04 27.91 13.92
CA LYS A 281 -2.92 27.98 15.38
C LYS A 281 -1.84 27.06 15.89
N PHE A 282 -1.76 25.85 15.34
CA PHE A 282 -0.81 24.83 15.78
C PHE A 282 0.63 25.17 15.45
N VAL A 283 0.88 25.83 14.32
CA VAL A 283 2.19 26.37 13.92
C VAL A 283 2.57 27.53 14.84
N ALA A 284 1.66 28.50 15.06
CA ALA A 284 1.92 29.63 15.96
C ALA A 284 2.27 29.19 17.39
N GLU A 285 1.55 28.21 17.94
CA GLU A 285 1.88 27.59 19.25
C GLU A 285 3.27 26.93 19.27
N MET A 286 3.65 26.26 18.17
CA MET A 286 4.95 25.59 18.04
C MET A 286 6.09 26.60 17.97
N GLU A 287 5.92 27.69 17.22
CA GLU A 287 6.88 28.80 17.11
C GLU A 287 7.03 29.53 18.44
N GLU A 288 5.93 29.80 19.15
CA GLU A 288 5.96 30.41 20.48
C GLU A 288 6.68 29.52 21.50
N GLU A 289 6.38 28.21 21.52
CA GLU A 289 7.07 27.25 22.39
C GLU A 289 8.57 27.13 22.04
N SER A 290 8.92 27.17 20.76
CA SER A 290 10.32 27.15 20.32
C SER A 290 11.08 28.38 20.77
N ARG A 291 10.50 29.58 20.64
CA ARG A 291 11.05 30.84 21.16
C ARG A 291 11.25 30.80 22.67
N ARG A 292 10.21 30.39 23.40
CA ARG A 292 10.24 30.31 24.87
C ARG A 292 11.35 29.39 25.39
N LEU A 293 11.65 28.32 24.66
CA LEU A 293 12.66 27.32 25.04
C LEU A 293 14.04 27.60 24.45
N GLY A 294 14.23 28.69 23.70
CA GLY A 294 15.49 29.01 23.02
C GLY A 294 15.91 27.91 22.03
N LEU A 295 14.93 27.27 21.39
CA LEU A 295 15.16 26.19 20.41
C LEU A 295 15.26 26.72 18.97
N GLU A 296 15.08 28.02 18.79
CA GLU A 296 15.40 28.70 17.54
C GLU A 296 16.92 28.56 17.31
N THR A 297 17.28 27.72 16.35
CA THR A 297 18.61 27.75 15.75
C THR A 297 18.60 28.87 14.70
N ASP A 298 19.60 29.75 14.71
CA ASP A 298 19.86 30.81 13.71
C ASP A 298 20.03 30.30 12.25
N ASP A 299 19.70 29.03 11.97
CA ASP A 299 19.92 28.34 10.70
C ASP A 299 18.73 28.48 9.72
N ALA A 300 17.78 29.39 9.96
CA ALA A 300 16.53 29.41 9.20
C ALA A 300 16.63 29.98 7.77
N ASP A 301 17.73 30.62 7.36
CA ASP A 301 17.80 31.28 6.04
C ASP A 301 19.15 31.17 5.27
N GLU A 302 20.17 30.44 5.74
CA GLU A 302 21.51 30.46 5.08
C GLU A 302 21.88 29.23 4.19
N ASP A 303 21.11 28.14 4.20
CA ASP A 303 21.60 26.88 3.60
C ASP A 303 21.23 26.67 2.12
N GLY A 304 20.72 27.71 1.45
CA GLY A 304 20.33 27.65 0.04
C GLY A 304 21.49 27.50 -0.96
N ASP A 305 22.73 27.80 -0.55
CA ASP A 305 23.88 27.85 -1.47
C ASP A 305 25.18 27.21 -0.91
N LYS A 306 25.11 26.51 0.22
CA LYS A 306 26.28 25.81 0.78
C LYS A 306 26.59 24.55 -0.04
N LYS A 307 27.61 24.64 -0.90
CA LYS A 307 28.16 23.47 -1.60
C LYS A 307 28.63 22.44 -0.59
N LEU A 308 27.98 21.27 -0.58
CA LEU A 308 28.36 20.11 0.25
C LEU A 308 29.87 19.83 0.12
N SER A 309 30.55 19.74 1.26
CA SER A 309 31.94 19.30 1.35
C SER A 309 32.10 17.88 0.81
N LYS A 310 33.34 17.47 0.49
CA LYS A 310 33.62 16.10 0.04
C LYS A 310 33.19 15.04 1.07
N ALA A 311 33.30 15.35 2.36
CA ALA A 311 32.85 14.48 3.45
C ALA A 311 31.32 14.35 3.49
N GLU A 312 30.60 15.45 3.36
CA GLU A 312 29.13 15.46 3.31
C GLU A 312 28.60 14.76 2.06
N LYS A 313 29.23 14.96 0.90
CA LYS A 313 28.89 14.21 -0.33
C LYS A 313 29.09 12.70 -0.15
N LYS A 314 30.21 12.28 0.45
CA LYS A 314 30.45 10.86 0.77
C LYS A 314 29.38 10.32 1.72
N SER A 315 29.02 11.08 2.75
CA SER A 315 27.94 10.71 3.67
C SER A 315 26.58 10.60 2.96
N LEU A 316 26.25 11.56 2.10
CA LEU A 316 25.03 11.55 1.29
C LEU A 316 24.95 10.31 0.40
N TYR A 317 26.03 9.98 -0.34
CA TYR A 317 26.06 8.78 -1.17
C TYR A 317 25.91 7.49 -0.36
N LEU A 318 26.53 7.40 0.83
CA LEU A 318 26.37 6.24 1.71
C LEU A 318 24.95 6.11 2.26
N ILE A 319 24.30 7.23 2.61
CA ILE A 319 22.90 7.23 3.06
C ILE A 319 21.98 6.80 1.91
N LEU A 320 22.17 7.36 0.71
CA LEU A 320 21.39 6.99 -0.48
C LEU A 320 21.58 5.51 -0.83
N ALA A 321 22.82 5.00 -0.81
CA ALA A 321 23.10 3.59 -1.03
C ALA A 321 22.42 2.70 0.02
N SER A 322 22.47 3.09 1.30
CA SER A 322 21.78 2.36 2.38
C SER A 322 20.26 2.36 2.18
N VAL A 323 19.66 3.47 1.75
CA VAL A 323 18.22 3.54 1.46
C VAL A 323 17.87 2.64 0.27
N VAL A 324 18.65 2.67 -0.81
CA VAL A 324 18.45 1.80 -1.98
C VAL A 324 18.55 0.33 -1.59
N LEU A 325 19.58 -0.07 -0.85
CA LEU A 325 19.76 -1.44 -0.38
C LEU A 325 18.61 -1.89 0.54
N TRP A 326 18.15 -1.00 1.42
CA TRP A 326 16.98 -1.26 2.26
C TRP A 326 15.72 -1.53 1.43
N PHE A 327 15.42 -0.68 0.44
CA PHE A 327 14.28 -0.88 -0.45
C PHE A 327 14.41 -2.14 -1.31
N PHE A 328 15.62 -2.48 -1.77
CA PHE A 328 15.84 -3.75 -2.46
C PHE A 328 15.51 -4.95 -1.57
N GLY A 329 16.03 -4.99 -0.34
CA GLY A 329 15.73 -6.04 0.61
C GLY A 329 14.24 -6.13 0.93
N TYR A 330 13.60 -4.98 1.21
CA TYR A 330 12.17 -4.89 1.49
C TYR A 330 11.32 -5.42 0.32
N ASN A 331 11.57 -4.96 -0.90
CA ASN A 331 10.80 -5.38 -2.07
C ASN A 331 11.02 -6.87 -2.40
N ALA A 332 12.25 -7.39 -2.22
CA ALA A 332 12.52 -8.81 -2.39
C ALA A 332 11.70 -9.68 -1.43
N VAL A 333 11.61 -9.26 -0.16
CA VAL A 333 10.83 -9.96 0.87
C VAL A 333 9.34 -9.88 0.56
N ILE A 334 8.78 -8.67 0.41
CA ILE A 334 7.35 -8.47 0.18
C ILE A 334 6.86 -9.19 -1.07
N SER A 335 7.63 -9.18 -2.17
CA SER A 335 7.25 -9.82 -3.44
C SER A 335 7.15 -11.35 -3.35
N LYS A 336 7.82 -11.96 -2.39
CA LYS A 336 7.83 -13.42 -2.19
C LYS A 336 7.16 -13.86 -0.89
N TYR A 337 6.79 -12.90 -0.04
CA TYR A 337 6.18 -13.15 1.26
C TYR A 337 4.86 -13.90 1.14
N SER A 338 3.99 -13.51 0.20
CA SER A 338 2.70 -14.18 -0.01
C SER A 338 2.87 -15.66 -0.34
N ILE A 339 3.76 -15.98 -1.29
CA ILE A 339 4.10 -17.35 -1.70
C ILE A 339 4.71 -18.13 -0.53
N TYR A 340 5.61 -17.51 0.24
CA TYR A 340 6.21 -18.19 1.39
C TYR A 340 5.17 -18.51 2.47
N ALA A 341 4.31 -17.55 2.81
CA ALA A 341 3.26 -17.73 3.81
C ALA A 341 2.25 -18.82 3.37
N SER A 342 1.77 -18.76 2.12
CA SER A 342 0.76 -19.71 1.63
C SER A 342 1.34 -21.07 1.28
N SER A 343 2.46 -21.14 0.56
CA SER A 343 2.94 -22.38 -0.05
C SER A 343 3.97 -23.13 0.80
N VAL A 344 4.67 -22.45 1.72
CA VAL A 344 5.67 -23.11 2.60
C VAL A 344 5.14 -23.29 4.01
N LEU A 345 4.45 -22.28 4.56
CA LEU A 345 3.93 -22.32 5.93
C LEU A 345 2.47 -22.77 6.03
N ASN A 346 1.77 -22.82 4.89
CA ASN A 346 0.34 -23.14 4.81
C ASN A 346 -0.53 -22.22 5.68
N LEU A 347 -0.14 -20.93 5.75
CA LEU A 347 -0.83 -19.88 6.49
C LEU A 347 -1.50 -18.88 5.55
N ASP A 348 -2.60 -18.28 6.02
CA ASP A 348 -3.22 -17.16 5.32
C ASP A 348 -2.31 -15.92 5.40
N TYR A 349 -1.91 -15.41 4.23
CA TYR A 349 -0.98 -14.28 4.15
C TYR A 349 -1.57 -12.99 4.76
N ASN A 350 -2.90 -12.80 4.71
CA ASN A 350 -3.53 -11.60 5.28
C ASN A 350 -3.45 -11.64 6.81
N LEU A 351 -3.65 -12.82 7.41
CA LEU A 351 -3.50 -13.02 8.84
C LEU A 351 -2.06 -12.73 9.28
N THR A 352 -1.05 -13.28 8.59
CA THR A 352 0.35 -13.08 8.98
C THR A 352 0.79 -11.62 8.82
N LEU A 353 0.34 -10.93 7.76
CA LEU A 353 0.60 -9.50 7.57
C LEU A 353 -0.13 -8.64 8.63
N MET A 354 -1.33 -9.03 9.04
CA MET A 354 -2.07 -8.35 10.10
C MET A 354 -1.36 -8.47 11.45
N ILE A 355 -0.84 -9.66 11.79
CA ILE A 355 -0.05 -9.86 13.02
C ILE A 355 1.18 -8.95 13.01
N ALA A 356 1.93 -8.91 11.90
CA ALA A 356 3.09 -8.02 11.75
C ALA A 356 2.70 -6.54 11.91
N THR A 357 1.60 -6.13 11.29
CA THR A 357 1.12 -4.74 11.36
C THR A 357 0.63 -4.37 12.76
N ALA A 358 -0.06 -5.28 13.46
CA ALA A 358 -0.50 -5.08 14.83
C ALA A 358 0.68 -4.97 15.80
N ALA A 359 1.69 -5.84 15.64
CA ALA A 359 2.93 -5.77 16.40
C ALA A 359 3.67 -4.43 16.16
N ALA A 360 3.70 -3.95 14.91
CA ALA A 360 4.27 -2.65 14.59
C ALA A 360 3.53 -1.50 15.30
N ILE A 361 2.18 -1.50 15.31
CA ILE A 361 1.36 -0.52 16.03
C ILE A 361 1.71 -0.48 17.52
N LEU A 362 1.77 -1.64 18.16
CA LEU A 362 2.12 -1.74 19.58
C LEU A 362 3.55 -1.30 19.86
N SER A 363 4.45 -1.46 18.89
CA SER A 363 5.88 -1.16 19.02
C SER A 363 6.23 0.31 18.75
N PHE A 364 5.49 1.04 17.90
CA PHE A 364 5.88 2.38 17.48
C PHE A 364 6.09 3.34 18.66
N VAL A 365 5.14 3.40 19.60
CA VAL A 365 5.22 4.33 20.74
C VAL A 365 6.38 3.96 21.70
N PRO A 366 6.53 2.70 22.16
CA PRO A 366 7.69 2.28 22.93
C PRO A 366 9.02 2.59 22.23
N VAL A 367 9.16 2.24 20.95
CA VAL A 367 10.38 2.50 20.17
C VAL A 367 10.65 3.99 20.03
N GLY A 368 9.62 4.81 19.84
CA GLY A 368 9.75 6.28 19.82
C GLY A 368 10.27 6.86 21.13
N ILE A 369 9.83 6.31 22.26
CA ILE A 369 10.33 6.68 23.60
C ILE A 369 11.79 6.24 23.76
N VAL A 370 12.11 5.00 23.43
CA VAL A 370 13.48 4.45 23.51
C VAL A 370 14.44 5.26 22.64
N SER A 371 14.06 5.56 21.40
CA SER A 371 14.84 6.37 20.45
C SER A 371 15.16 7.77 20.99
N SER A 372 14.21 8.38 21.71
CA SER A 372 14.43 9.68 22.34
C SER A 372 15.36 9.64 23.55
N LYS A 373 15.48 8.50 24.24
CA LYS A 373 16.34 8.33 25.43
C LYS A 373 17.75 7.84 25.08
N LEU A 374 17.85 6.80 24.24
CA LEU A 374 19.12 6.15 23.88
C LEU A 374 19.79 6.79 22.65
N GLY A 375 19.05 7.59 21.88
CA GLY A 375 19.49 8.20 20.64
C GLY A 375 19.22 7.33 19.42
N ARG A 376 18.83 7.98 18.31
CA ARG A 376 18.37 7.34 17.07
C ARG A 376 19.35 6.29 16.53
N LYS A 377 20.64 6.58 16.48
CA LYS A 377 21.67 5.67 15.93
C LYS A 377 21.70 4.33 16.67
N LYS A 378 21.66 4.35 18.00
CA LYS A 378 21.70 3.13 18.81
C LYS A 378 20.42 2.32 18.65
N THR A 379 19.27 2.99 18.57
CA THR A 379 17.98 2.32 18.33
C THR A 379 17.91 1.68 16.95
N ILE A 380 18.41 2.35 15.89
CA ILE A 380 18.49 1.78 14.54
C ILE A 380 19.38 0.53 14.52
N LEU A 381 20.57 0.59 15.14
CA LEU A 381 21.46 -0.57 15.22
C LEU A 381 20.81 -1.75 15.96
N GLY A 382 20.11 -1.48 17.08
CA GLY A 382 19.35 -2.50 17.78
C GLY A 382 18.27 -3.15 16.90
N GLY A 383 17.54 -2.35 16.13
CA GLY A 383 16.56 -2.85 15.15
C GLY A 383 17.18 -3.72 14.06
N ILE A 384 18.35 -3.34 13.54
CA ILE A 384 19.08 -4.15 12.54
C ILE A 384 19.50 -5.50 13.12
N VAL A 385 19.95 -5.54 14.37
CA VAL A 385 20.31 -6.79 15.06
C VAL A 385 19.07 -7.69 15.22
N ILE A 386 17.95 -7.14 15.70
CA ILE A 386 16.69 -7.89 15.84
C ILE A 386 16.27 -8.45 14.48
N LEU A 387 16.23 -7.62 13.44
CA LEU A 387 15.87 -8.02 12.08
C LEU A 387 16.77 -9.16 11.57
N SER A 388 18.08 -9.06 11.77
CA SER A 388 19.05 -10.06 11.32
C SER A 388 18.86 -11.40 12.05
N VAL A 389 18.59 -11.36 13.35
CA VAL A 389 18.27 -12.54 14.15
C VAL A 389 16.94 -13.15 13.71
N SER A 390 15.91 -12.34 13.46
CA SER A 390 14.61 -12.82 12.98
C SER A 390 14.73 -13.50 11.62
N PHE A 391 15.46 -12.93 10.66
CA PHE A 391 15.71 -13.60 9.37
C PHE A 391 16.49 -14.91 9.53
N LEU A 392 17.49 -14.92 10.41
CA LEU A 392 18.26 -16.12 10.69
C LEU A 392 17.36 -17.23 11.27
N ILE A 393 16.54 -16.91 12.28
CA ILE A 393 15.57 -17.86 12.86
C ILE A 393 14.55 -18.30 11.80
N GLY A 394 14.04 -17.37 11.00
CA GLY A 394 13.08 -17.63 9.93
C GLY A 394 13.58 -18.64 8.90
N SER A 395 14.89 -18.67 8.63
CA SER A 395 15.51 -19.63 7.69
C SER A 395 15.37 -21.10 8.13
N PHE A 396 15.18 -21.35 9.43
CA PHE A 396 15.01 -22.68 10.02
C PHE A 396 13.54 -23.10 10.21
N ILE A 397 12.57 -22.20 9.99
CA ILE A 397 11.15 -22.51 10.17
C ILE A 397 10.63 -23.34 8.99
N ARG A 398 9.80 -24.34 9.29
CA ARG A 398 9.15 -25.24 8.33
C ARG A 398 7.67 -25.44 8.69
N ALA A 399 6.89 -26.01 7.77
CA ALA A 399 5.52 -26.46 8.03
C ALA A 399 5.49 -27.37 9.27
N GLY A 400 4.64 -27.06 10.26
CA GLY A 400 4.55 -27.78 11.54
C GLY A 400 5.28 -27.12 12.72
N THR A 401 6.01 -26.03 12.51
CA THR A 401 6.58 -25.23 13.62
C THR A 401 5.45 -24.65 14.49
N SER A 402 5.65 -24.56 15.82
CA SER A 402 4.63 -24.04 16.74
C SER A 402 4.04 -22.70 16.26
N PRO A 403 2.71 -22.55 16.22
CA PRO A 403 2.05 -21.30 15.82
C PRO A 403 2.52 -20.09 16.63
N LEU A 404 2.90 -20.28 17.89
CA LEU A 404 3.41 -19.23 18.75
C LEU A 404 4.79 -18.72 18.27
N ILE A 405 5.68 -19.61 17.85
CA ILE A 405 6.99 -19.26 17.31
C ILE A 405 6.82 -18.52 15.97
N MET A 406 5.91 -18.99 15.12
CA MET A 406 5.59 -18.33 13.85
C MET A 406 5.04 -16.91 14.08
N ASN A 407 4.09 -16.73 15.00
CA ASN A 407 3.51 -15.43 15.30
C ASN A 407 4.53 -14.45 15.91
N ILE A 408 5.43 -14.93 16.78
CA ILE A 408 6.53 -14.11 17.30
C ILE A 408 7.47 -13.67 16.18
N LEU A 409 7.81 -14.57 15.25
CA LEU A 409 8.65 -14.24 14.11
C LEU A 409 8.00 -13.19 13.20
N PHE A 410 6.69 -13.30 12.94
CA PHE A 410 5.98 -12.28 12.15
C PHE A 410 5.85 -10.94 12.90
N ALA A 411 5.83 -10.97 14.23
CA ALA A 411 5.75 -9.77 15.06
C ALA A 411 7.09 -9.05 15.24
N SER A 412 8.21 -9.76 15.11
CA SER A 412 9.58 -9.25 15.25
C SER A 412 10.10 -8.61 13.97
#